data_AF-E3ZMK3-F1
#
_entry.id   AF-E3ZMK3-F1
#
_cell.length_a   1.000
_cell.length_b   1.000
_cell.length_c   1.000
_cell.angle_alpha   90.00
_cell.angle_beta   90.00
_cell.angle_gamma   90.00
#
_symmetry.space_group_name_H-M   'P 1'
#
loop_
_entity.id
_entity.type
_entity.pdbx_description
1 polymer ?
#
loop_
_entity_poly.entity_id
_entity_poly.type
_entity_poly.pdbx_seq_one_letter_code
_entity_poly.pdbx_strand_id
1 'polypeptide(L)'
;SETVEKLDETGMAESWNEMEYRLKNALRTVSAENATADSNVLVISHGMAINAIVSFFDSKLVDPELANASVTKLGFENGEWTVEAVNDLSYVEAGKSVLV
;
A
#
# COMPACT_ATOMS: atom_id res chain seq x y z
N SER A 1 -1.96 16.47 3.49
CA SER A 1 -3.23 15.90 3.02
C SER A 1 -4.35 16.92 2.97
N GLU A 2 -4.50 17.79 3.98
CA GLU A 2 -5.61 18.77 4.06
C GLU A 2 -5.71 19.77 2.89
N THR A 3 -4.67 19.91 2.06
CA THR A 3 -4.63 20.92 0.99
C THR A 3 -5.55 20.59 -0.18
N VAL A 4 -5.76 19.32 -0.52
CA VAL A 4 -6.60 18.94 -1.68
C VAL A 4 -8.08 19.09 -1.33
N GLU A 5 -8.50 18.62 -0.16
CA GLU A 5 -9.86 18.77 0.35
C GLU A 5 -10.24 20.24 0.55
N LYS A 6 -9.36 21.05 1.16
CA LYS A 6 -9.62 22.48 1.39
C LYS A 6 -9.66 23.32 0.11
N LEU A 7 -9.13 22.80 -1.00
CA LEU A 7 -9.14 23.44 -2.32
C LEU A 7 -10.22 22.87 -3.24
N ASP A 8 -10.96 21.84 -2.81
CA ASP A 8 -12.01 21.23 -3.60
C ASP A 8 -13.35 21.96 -3.41
N GLU A 9 -13.67 22.83 -4.36
CA GLU A 9 -14.95 23.55 -4.41
C GLU A 9 -16.15 22.62 -4.71
N THR A 10 -15.91 21.39 -5.15
CA THR A 10 -16.96 20.42 -5.51
C THR A 10 -17.37 19.50 -4.37
N GLY A 11 -16.51 19.34 -3.35
CA GLY A 11 -16.72 18.43 -2.21
C GLY A 11 -16.72 16.94 -2.60
N MET A 12 -16.07 16.59 -3.70
CA MET A 12 -16.01 15.23 -4.25
C MET A 12 -14.72 14.50 -3.87
N ALA A 13 -13.68 15.22 -3.46
CA ALA A 13 -12.44 14.65 -2.99
C ALA A 13 -12.64 13.96 -1.63
N GLU A 14 -12.09 12.75 -1.48
CA GLU A 14 -12.08 12.06 -0.20
C GLU A 14 -11.22 12.83 0.82
N SER A 15 -11.69 12.94 2.05
CA SER A 15 -10.91 13.45 3.18
C SER A 15 -9.84 12.43 3.59
N TRP A 16 -8.84 12.89 4.35
CA TRP A 16 -7.82 11.98 4.91
C TRP A 16 -8.46 10.88 5.77
N ASN A 17 -9.45 11.23 6.60
CA ASN A 17 -10.09 10.28 7.51
C ASN A 17 -10.87 9.19 6.75
N GLU A 18 -11.54 9.55 5.65
CA GLU A 18 -12.25 8.59 4.79
C GLU A 18 -11.27 7.64 4.09
N MET A 19 -10.18 8.19 3.54
CA MET A 19 -9.12 7.39 2.92
C MET A 19 -8.48 6.44 3.95
N GLU A 20 -8.11 6.94 5.12
CA GLU A 20 -7.50 6.15 6.19
C GLU A 20 -8.43 5.01 6.62
N TYR A 21 -9.71 5.31 6.85
CA TYR A 21 -10.71 4.32 7.20
C TYR A 21 -10.84 3.22 6.14
N ARG A 22 -10.97 3.63 4.87
CA ARG A 22 -11.10 2.71 3.73
C ARG A 22 -9.88 1.80 3.58
N LEU A 23 -8.66 2.34 3.70
CA LEU A 23 -7.43 1.56 3.56
C LEU A 23 -7.20 0.60 4.74
N LYS A 24 -7.48 1.03 5.97
CA LYS A 24 -7.42 0.13 7.14
C LYS A 24 -8.44 -0.99 7.05
N ASN A 25 -9.63 -0.71 6.52
CA ASN A 25 -10.63 -1.74 6.28
C ASN A 25 -10.17 -2.75 5.22
N ALA A 26 -9.52 -2.29 4.14
CA ALA A 26 -8.95 -3.18 3.13
C ALA A 26 -7.90 -4.14 3.73
N LEU A 27 -6.99 -3.65 4.57
CA LEU A 27 -6.00 -4.49 5.27
C LEU A 27 -6.68 -5.52 6.18
N ARG A 28 -7.72 -5.12 6.92
CA ARG A 28 -8.51 -6.06 7.74
C ARG A 28 -9.14 -7.15 6.89
N THR A 29 -9.80 -6.80 5.78
CA THR A 29 -10.41 -7.76 4.87
C THR A 29 -9.37 -8.76 4.35
N VAL A 30 -8.22 -8.28 3.85
CA VAL A 30 -7.14 -9.15 3.36
C VAL A 30 -6.67 -10.12 4.45
N SER A 31 -6.37 -9.62 5.65
CA SER A 31 -5.92 -10.49 6.75
C SER A 31 -6.99 -11.49 7.21
N ALA A 32 -8.25 -11.09 7.28
CA ALA A 32 -9.34 -11.93 7.78
C ALA A 32 -9.71 -13.05 6.79
N GLU A 33 -9.75 -12.74 5.49
CA GLU A 33 -10.08 -13.73 4.45
C GLU A 33 -8.98 -14.78 4.26
N ASN A 34 -7.74 -14.48 4.70
CA ASN A 34 -6.59 -15.34 4.53
C ASN A 34 -6.02 -15.89 5.87
N ALA A 35 -6.72 -15.71 6.98
CA ALA A 35 -6.22 -16.05 8.32
C ALA A 35 -5.91 -17.54 8.55
N THR A 36 -6.48 -18.44 7.75
CA THR A 36 -6.30 -19.90 7.88
C THR A 36 -5.31 -20.49 6.89
N ALA A 37 -4.72 -19.67 6.02
CA ALA A 37 -3.82 -20.11 4.97
C ALA A 37 -2.52 -19.30 4.98
N ASP A 38 -1.39 -20.00 4.97
CA ASP A 38 -0.13 -19.39 4.57
C ASP A 38 -0.22 -19.05 3.08
N SER A 39 -0.33 -17.75 2.78
CA SER A 39 -0.78 -17.26 1.47
C SER A 39 -0.09 -15.96 1.10
N ASN A 40 0.14 -15.82 -0.21
CA ASN A 40 0.60 -14.57 -0.81
C ASN A 40 -0.58 -13.91 -1.52
N VAL A 41 -0.89 -12.66 -1.15
CA VAL A 41 -1.98 -11.89 -1.74
C VAL A 41 -1.41 -10.75 -2.58
N LEU A 42 -1.79 -10.69 -3.85
CA LEU A 42 -1.43 -9.58 -4.74
C LEU A 42 -2.48 -8.48 -4.69
N VAL A 43 -2.04 -7.25 -4.40
CA VAL A 43 -2.88 -6.05 -4.44
C VAL A 43 -2.27 -5.05 -5.44
N ILE A 44 -3.07 -4.63 -6.42
CA ILE A 44 -2.68 -3.60 -7.39
C ILE A 44 -3.30 -2.27 -6.96
N SER A 45 -2.49 -1.24 -6.80
CA SER A 45 -2.93 0.07 -6.28
C SER A 45 -2.13 1.23 -6.85
N HIS A 46 -2.37 2.44 -6.34
CA HIS A 46 -1.70 3.68 -6.73
C HIS A 46 -0.74 4.17 -5.63
N GLY A 47 0.29 4.93 -6.02
CA GLY A 47 1.36 5.36 -5.11
C GLY A 47 0.88 6.09 -3.86
N MET A 48 -0.14 6.95 -3.96
CA MET A 48 -0.71 7.64 -2.80
C MET A 48 -1.31 6.69 -1.77
N ALA A 49 -2.07 5.68 -2.23
CA ALA A 49 -2.68 4.69 -1.36
C ALA A 49 -1.64 3.76 -0.73
N ILE A 50 -0.62 3.36 -1.50
CA ILE A 50 0.50 2.55 -1.00
C ILE A 50 1.25 3.32 0.10
N ASN A 51 1.60 4.58 -0.14
CA ASN A 51 2.29 5.41 0.85
C ASN A 51 1.43 5.67 2.09
N ALA A 52 0.12 5.87 1.93
CA ALA A 52 -0.79 5.99 3.07
C ALA A 52 -0.76 4.70 3.92
N ILE A 53 -0.80 3.52 3.29
CA ILE A 53 -0.69 2.23 3.99
C ILE A 53 0.65 2.12 4.73
N VAL A 54 1.78 2.40 4.06
CA VAL A 54 3.12 2.35 4.68
C VAL A 54 3.19 3.27 5.89
N SER A 55 2.62 4.48 5.78
CA SER A 55 2.60 5.47 6.87
C SER A 55 1.88 5.02 8.13
N PHE A 56 0.97 4.04 8.04
CA PHE A 56 0.28 3.48 9.22
C PHE A 56 1.23 2.68 10.11
N PHE A 57 2.35 2.20 9.56
CA PHE A 57 3.31 1.35 10.25
C PHE A 57 4.62 2.09 10.53
N ASP A 58 5.20 2.72 9.52
CA ASP A 58 6.39 3.57 9.68
C ASP A 58 6.38 4.70 8.65
N SER A 59 6.16 5.92 9.11
CA SER A 59 6.13 7.12 8.27
C SER A 59 7.50 7.47 7.66
N LYS A 60 8.60 6.92 8.18
CA LYS A 60 9.95 7.12 7.61
C LYS A 60 10.19 6.31 6.35
N LEU A 61 9.38 5.27 6.12
CA LEU A 61 9.46 4.40 4.95
C LEU A 61 8.60 4.90 3.78
N VAL A 62 7.85 5.99 3.97
CA VAL A 62 7.09 6.62 2.89
C VAL A 62 8.04 7.12 1.81
N ASP A 63 7.77 6.74 0.57
CA ASP A 63 8.59 7.10 -0.58
C ASP A 63 7.77 7.95 -1.56
N PRO A 64 8.04 9.27 -1.70
CA PRO A 64 7.30 10.12 -2.63
C PRO A 64 7.50 9.71 -4.10
N GLU A 65 8.52 8.92 -4.42
CA GLU A 65 8.91 8.52 -5.77
C GLU A 65 8.75 7.01 -6.00
N LEU A 66 7.64 6.44 -5.53
CA LEU A 66 7.27 5.05 -5.86
C LEU A 66 7.25 4.84 -7.38
N ALA A 67 8.17 4.00 -7.86
CA ALA A 67 8.28 3.68 -9.27
C ALA A 67 7.08 2.83 -9.71
N ASN A 68 6.61 3.05 -10.94
CA ASN A 68 5.57 2.22 -11.51
C ASN A 68 6.04 0.76 -11.59
N ALA A 69 5.14 -0.17 -11.31
CA ALA A 69 5.40 -1.61 -11.20
C ALA A 69 6.42 -2.03 -10.12
N SER A 70 6.80 -1.12 -9.21
CA SER A 70 7.49 -1.50 -7.98
C SER A 70 6.57 -2.31 -7.05
N VAL A 71 7.18 -3.11 -6.20
CA VAL A 71 6.50 -3.93 -5.20
C VAL A 71 6.74 -3.34 -3.82
N THR A 72 5.67 -3.16 -3.05
CA THR A 72 5.74 -2.93 -1.61
C THR A 72 5.27 -4.21 -0.92
N LYS A 73 6.13 -4.81 -0.10
CA LYS A 73 5.87 -6.09 0.55
C LYS A 73 5.53 -5.87 2.02
N LEU A 74 4.38 -6.38 2.43
CA LEU A 74 3.93 -6.39 3.81
C LEU A 74 3.84 -7.83 4.30
N GLY A 75 4.41 -8.09 5.48
CA GLY A 75 4.23 -9.33 6.21
C GLY A 75 3.06 -9.20 7.19
N PHE A 76 2.34 -10.30 7.43
CA PHE A 76 1.32 -10.37 8.47
C PHE A 76 1.44 -11.68 9.25
N GLU A 77 1.78 -11.58 10.52
CA GLU A 77 1.95 -12.74 11.39
C GLU A 77 1.46 -12.42 12.79
N ASN A 78 0.76 -13.36 13.44
CA ASN A 78 0.27 -13.22 14.82
C ASN A 78 -0.56 -11.94 15.09
N GLY A 79 -1.27 -11.44 14.07
CA GLY A 79 -2.09 -10.23 14.18
C GLY A 79 -1.32 -8.93 13.95
N GLU A 80 -0.01 -9.01 13.67
CA GLU A 80 0.86 -7.86 13.47
C GLU A 80 1.31 -7.75 12.02
N TRP A 81 1.30 -6.52 11.49
CA TRP A 81 1.79 -6.19 10.17
C TRP A 81 3.23 -5.70 10.25
N THR A 82 4.05 -6.08 9.28
CA THR A 82 5.42 -5.60 9.11
C THR A 82 5.63 -5.08 7.69
N VAL A 83 6.43 -4.03 7.54
CA VAL A 83 6.86 -3.55 6.23
C VAL A 83 8.19 -4.21 5.91
N GLU A 84 8.19 -5.10 4.91
CA GLU A 84 9.38 -5.88 4.55
C GLU A 84 10.19 -5.23 3.42
N ALA A 85 9.49 -4.59 2.48
CA ALA A 85 10.11 -3.86 1.38
C ALA A 85 9.19 -2.73 0.90
N VAL A 86 9.77 -1.62 0.45
CA VAL A 86 9.07 -0.51 -0.20
C VAL A 86 9.80 -0.20 -1.50
N ASN A 87 9.04 0.11 -2.55
CA ASN A 87 9.57 0.49 -3.86
C ASN A 87 10.54 -0.55 -4.49
N ASP A 88 10.30 -1.84 -4.29
CA ASP A 88 11.18 -2.90 -4.79
C ASP A 88 10.98 -3.15 -6.29
N LEU A 89 12.02 -2.87 -7.08
CA LEU A 89 12.07 -3.08 -8.53
C LEU A 89 12.74 -4.41 -8.93
N SER A 90 13.21 -5.21 -7.97
CA SER A 90 13.91 -6.47 -8.24
C SER A 90 13.09 -7.43 -9.11
N TYR A 91 11.76 -7.45 -8.93
CA TYR A 91 10.84 -8.26 -9.73
C TYR A 91 10.78 -7.83 -11.21
N VAL A 92 10.84 -6.52 -11.46
CA VAL A 92 10.87 -5.97 -12.83
C VAL A 92 12.16 -6.38 -13.53
N GLU A 93 13.30 -6.24 -12.83
CA GLU A 93 14.61 -6.61 -13.37
C GLU A 93 14.75 -8.13 -13.59
N ALA A 94 14.22 -8.93 -12.66
CA ALA A 94 14.16 -10.38 -12.82
C ALA A 94 13.28 -10.76 -14.03
N GLY A 95 12.11 -10.14 -14.18
CA GLY A 95 11.21 -10.38 -15.31
C GLY A 95 11.85 -10.07 -16.66
N LYS A 96 12.58 -8.94 -16.77
CA LYS A 96 13.35 -8.60 -17.97
C LYS A 96 14.39 -9.67 -18.32
N SER A 97 15.07 -10.22 -17.32
CA SER A 97 16.15 -11.20 -17.49
C SER A 97 15.66 -12.58 -17.94
N VAL A 98 14.38 -12.91 -17.72
CA VAL A 98 13.77 -14.20 -18.14
C VAL A 98 13.24 -14.13 -19.59
N LEU A 99 13.05 -12.92 -20.13
CA LEU A 99 12.56 -12.70 -21.49
C LEU A 99 13.68 -12.64 -22.55
N VAL A 100 14.93 -12.84 -22.15
CA VAL A 100 16.14 -12.84 -23.01
C VAL A 100 16.61 -14.27 -23.26
#